data_AF-A0A5B0RD50-F1
#
_entry.id   AF-A0A5B0RD50-F1
#
_cell.length_a   1.000
_cell.length_b   1.000
_cell.length_c   1.000
_cell.angle_alpha   90.00
_cell.angle_beta   90.00
_cell.angle_gamma   90.00
#
_symmetry.space_group_name_H-M   'P 1'
#
loop_
_entity.id
_entity.type
_entity.pdbx_description
1 polymer ?
#
loop_
_entity_poly.entity_id
_entity_poly.type
_entity_poly.pdbx_seq_one_letter_code
_entity_poly.pdbx_strand_id
1 'polypeptide(L)'
;MTFSTEVVLNNNILWKRVVFTSIERAIRDIIGPVVERSVTIANISTREMILKDFAMEGKEDQMRTSAHMMVKNLAGSLALVTTKEPLRNQILVNIRSLSIQNGFPEHNVSDEEIQQVTADNLDVACQVIEKVATDKAILEIDNSLASAYEARRRHREVSDLAYLKLIDTQADV
;
A
#
# COMPACT_ATOMS: atom_id res chain seq x y z
N MET A 1 -11.13 -11.34 9.75
CA MET A 1 -11.89 -10.44 10.64
C MET A 1 -11.94 -11.07 12.00
N THR A 2 -11.53 -10.30 12.99
CA THR A 2 -11.44 -10.66 14.41
C THR A 2 -12.73 -10.23 15.08
N PHE A 3 -13.33 -11.12 15.84
CA PHE A 3 -14.52 -10.80 16.62
C PHE A 3 -14.27 -11.25 18.05
N SER A 4 -14.21 -10.30 18.98
CA SER A 4 -14.03 -10.60 20.40
C SER A 4 -15.16 -11.48 20.95
N THR A 5 -14.82 -12.47 21.77
CA THR A 5 -15.73 -13.47 22.35
C THR A 5 -16.70 -12.88 23.38
N GLU A 6 -16.46 -11.66 23.85
CA GLU A 6 -17.30 -10.98 24.85
C GLU A 6 -18.58 -10.36 24.26
N VAL A 7 -18.68 -10.24 22.94
CA VAL A 7 -19.86 -9.65 22.28
C VAL A 7 -20.95 -10.71 22.13
N VAL A 8 -22.07 -10.52 22.85
CA VAL A 8 -23.21 -11.46 22.89
C VAL A 8 -23.78 -11.74 21.49
N LEU A 9 -23.77 -10.73 20.61
CA LEU A 9 -24.23 -10.83 19.23
C LEU A 9 -23.25 -11.51 18.27
N ASN A 10 -22.01 -11.79 18.68
CA ASN A 10 -21.01 -12.44 17.83
C ASN A 10 -21.42 -13.88 17.46
N ASN A 11 -22.32 -14.50 18.22
CA ASN A 11 -22.91 -15.79 17.87
C ASN A 11 -24.00 -15.69 16.78
N ASN A 12 -24.44 -14.48 16.45
CA ASN A 12 -25.46 -14.25 15.42
C ASN A 12 -24.82 -14.13 14.03
N ILE A 13 -25.17 -15.07 13.14
CA ILE A 13 -24.66 -15.13 11.76
C ILE A 13 -25.02 -13.87 10.96
N LEU A 14 -26.21 -13.29 11.20
CA LEU A 14 -26.65 -12.07 10.53
C LEU A 14 -25.80 -10.87 10.96
N TRP A 15 -25.44 -10.77 12.23
CA TRP A 15 -24.59 -9.71 12.76
C TRP A 15 -23.20 -9.75 12.12
N LYS A 16 -22.57 -10.94 12.09
CA LYS A 16 -21.28 -11.15 11.41
C LYS A 16 -21.32 -10.73 9.95
N ARG A 17 -22.42 -11.05 9.25
CA ARG A 17 -22.61 -10.65 7.84
C ARG A 17 -22.73 -9.14 7.68
N VAL A 18 -23.48 -8.48 8.56
CA VAL A 18 -23.61 -7.01 8.59
C VAL A 18 -22.24 -6.35 8.77
N VAL A 19 -21.47 -6.79 9.76
CA VAL A 19 -20.11 -6.27 10.04
C VAL A 19 -19.20 -6.47 8.83
N PHE A 20 -19.16 -7.69 8.28
CA PHE A 20 -18.33 -8.00 7.11
C PHE A 20 -18.67 -7.10 5.92
N THR A 21 -19.95 -6.99 5.59
CA THR A 21 -20.44 -6.17 4.47
C THR A 21 -20.14 -4.68 4.69
N SER A 22 -20.25 -4.21 5.95
CA SER A 22 -19.98 -2.82 6.32
C SER A 22 -18.51 -2.45 6.09
N ILE A 23 -17.60 -3.35 6.48
CA ILE A 23 -16.16 -3.17 6.32
C ILE A 23 -15.77 -3.21 4.84
N GLU A 24 -16.26 -4.19 4.08
CA GLU A 24 -15.97 -4.26 2.64
C GLU A 24 -16.43 -3.00 1.89
N ARG A 25 -17.61 -2.48 2.23
CA ARG A 25 -18.12 -1.24 1.66
C ARG A 25 -17.24 -0.05 2.06
N ALA A 26 -16.86 0.06 3.32
CA ALA A 26 -16.00 1.14 3.81
C ALA A 26 -14.62 1.15 3.13
N ILE A 27 -14.01 -0.04 2.95
CA ILE A 27 -12.74 -0.18 2.22
C ILE A 27 -12.90 0.30 0.78
N ARG A 28 -13.97 -0.13 0.07
CA ARG A 28 -14.19 0.22 -1.34
C ARG A 28 -14.33 1.73 -1.56
N ASP A 29 -14.97 2.43 -0.63
CA ASP A 29 -15.18 3.88 -0.72
C ASP A 29 -13.87 4.67 -0.49
N ILE A 30 -13.00 4.17 0.40
CA ILE A 30 -11.79 4.89 0.86
C ILE A 30 -10.54 4.52 0.07
N ILE A 31 -10.44 3.28 -0.43
CA ILE A 31 -9.21 2.75 -1.02
C ILE A 31 -8.70 3.57 -2.20
N GLY A 32 -9.59 3.96 -3.12
CA GLY A 32 -9.24 4.73 -4.32
C GLY A 32 -8.50 6.03 -4.01
N PRO A 33 -9.13 7.00 -3.34
CA PRO A 33 -8.53 8.32 -3.09
C PRO A 33 -7.28 8.25 -2.19
N VAL A 34 -7.25 7.34 -1.21
CA VAL A 34 -6.07 7.19 -0.35
C VAL A 34 -4.89 6.62 -1.14
N VAL A 35 -5.11 5.52 -1.87
CA VAL A 35 -4.03 4.87 -2.63
C VAL A 35 -3.46 5.84 -3.67
N GLU A 36 -4.30 6.54 -4.41
CA GLU A 36 -3.85 7.49 -5.43
C GLU A 36 -2.97 8.61 -4.85
N ARG A 37 -3.42 9.25 -3.76
CA ARG A 37 -2.67 10.34 -3.12
C ARG A 37 -1.36 9.86 -2.51
N SER A 38 -1.40 8.76 -1.75
CA SER A 38 -0.21 8.23 -1.07
C SER A 38 0.85 7.73 -2.05
N VAL A 39 0.43 7.04 -3.11
CA VAL A 39 1.35 6.56 -4.16
C VAL A 39 1.99 7.74 -4.90
N THR A 40 1.21 8.76 -5.27
CA THR A 40 1.74 9.93 -5.99
C THR A 40 2.82 10.64 -5.17
N ILE A 41 2.55 10.93 -3.89
CA ILE A 41 3.51 11.60 -3.00
C ILE A 41 4.76 10.74 -2.83
N ALA A 42 4.59 9.45 -2.51
CA ALA A 42 5.70 8.54 -2.28
C ALA A 42 6.57 8.37 -3.53
N ASN A 43 5.96 8.22 -4.70
CA ASN A 43 6.66 8.03 -5.96
C ASN A 43 7.52 9.26 -6.32
N ILE A 44 6.96 10.47 -6.23
CA ILE A 44 7.70 11.71 -6.49
C ILE A 44 8.87 11.85 -5.51
N SER A 45 8.61 11.70 -4.22
CA SER A 45 9.65 11.84 -3.19
C SER A 45 10.76 10.79 -3.34
N THR A 46 10.41 9.52 -3.57
CA THR A 46 11.38 8.44 -3.77
C THR A 46 12.19 8.65 -5.04
N ARG A 47 11.56 9.05 -6.15
CA ARG A 47 12.27 9.33 -7.40
C ARG A 47 13.34 10.39 -7.20
N GLU A 48 12.98 11.53 -6.61
CA GLU A 48 13.91 12.64 -6.41
C GLU A 48 15.05 12.30 -5.45
N MET A 49 14.79 11.51 -4.40
CA MET A 49 15.81 11.08 -3.46
C MET A 49 16.76 10.05 -4.08
N ILE A 50 16.21 9.00 -4.72
CA ILE A 50 16.99 7.94 -5.34
C ILE A 50 17.88 8.47 -6.47
N LEU A 51 17.38 9.38 -7.30
CA LEU A 51 18.20 9.96 -8.38
C LEU A 51 19.41 10.75 -7.83
N LYS A 52 19.27 11.39 -6.67
CA LYS A 52 20.35 12.14 -6.03
C LYS A 52 21.33 11.22 -5.33
N ASP A 53 20.83 10.31 -4.50
CA ASP A 53 21.67 9.43 -3.68
C ASP A 53 22.44 8.40 -4.54
N PHE A 54 21.87 7.99 -5.69
CA PHE A 54 22.48 7.04 -6.61
C PHE A 54 23.15 7.69 -7.82
N ALA A 55 23.36 9.01 -7.83
CA ALA A 55 23.93 9.73 -8.98
C ALA A 55 25.29 9.18 -9.43
N MET A 56 26.10 8.67 -8.48
CA MET A 56 27.42 8.08 -8.74
C MET A 56 27.41 6.54 -8.76
N GLU A 57 26.26 5.90 -8.55
CA GLU A 57 26.15 4.44 -8.53
C GLU A 57 25.91 3.89 -9.94
N GLY A 58 26.78 2.96 -10.38
CA GLY A 58 26.73 2.34 -11.70
C GLY A 58 25.85 1.08 -11.79
N LYS A 59 25.46 0.50 -10.65
CA LYS A 59 24.63 -0.71 -10.61
C LYS A 59 23.14 -0.38 -10.52
N GLU A 60 22.43 -0.68 -11.61
CA GLU A 60 20.97 -0.49 -11.68
C GLU A 60 20.22 -1.34 -10.65
N ASP A 61 20.69 -2.56 -10.34
CA ASP A 61 20.02 -3.45 -9.37
C ASP A 61 20.01 -2.88 -7.95
N GLN A 62 21.10 -2.21 -7.55
CA GLN A 62 21.20 -1.59 -6.22
C GLN A 62 20.26 -0.38 -6.11
N MET A 63 20.22 0.43 -7.16
CA MET A 63 19.29 1.55 -7.27
C MET A 63 17.84 1.09 -7.24
N ARG A 64 17.49 0.03 -7.99
CA ARG A 64 16.15 -0.56 -8.04
C ARG A 64 15.71 -1.10 -6.68
N THR A 65 16.56 -1.90 -6.04
CA THR A 65 16.27 -2.49 -4.72
C THR A 65 16.01 -1.39 -3.68
N SER A 66 16.85 -0.35 -3.67
CA SER A 66 16.72 0.77 -2.75
C SER A 66 15.47 1.61 -3.01
N ALA A 67 15.15 1.86 -4.29
CA ALA A 67 13.92 2.54 -4.69
C ALA A 67 12.66 1.78 -4.23
N HIS A 68 12.65 0.46 -4.40
CA HIS A 68 11.54 -0.39 -3.97
C HIS A 68 11.36 -0.36 -2.45
N MET A 69 12.44 -0.50 -1.68
CA MET A 69 12.37 -0.44 -0.22
C MET A 69 11.87 0.92 0.27
N MET A 70 12.36 2.01 -0.32
CA MET A 70 11.96 3.36 0.06
C MET A 70 10.50 3.64 -0.29
N VAL A 71 10.08 3.36 -1.52
CA VAL A 71 8.71 3.67 -1.97
C VAL A 71 7.67 2.86 -1.20
N LYS A 72 7.97 1.58 -0.88
CA LYS A 72 7.10 0.72 -0.07
C LYS A 72 6.87 1.32 1.32
N ASN A 73 7.95 1.65 2.02
CA ASN A 73 7.86 2.21 3.36
C ASN A 73 7.12 3.55 3.37
N LEU A 74 7.41 4.42 2.40
CA LEU A 74 6.80 5.74 2.32
C LEU A 74 5.31 5.68 1.95
N ALA A 75 4.96 4.95 0.90
CA ALA A 75 3.56 4.79 0.46
C ALA A 75 2.72 4.07 1.52
N GLY A 76 3.27 3.03 2.16
CA GLY A 76 2.59 2.28 3.21
C GLY A 76 2.31 3.14 4.44
N SER A 77 3.32 3.87 4.93
CA SER A 77 3.16 4.77 6.08
C SER A 77 2.16 5.89 5.81
N LEU A 78 2.21 6.51 4.62
CA LEU A 78 1.26 7.56 4.23
C LEU A 78 -0.17 7.01 4.12
N ALA A 79 -0.36 5.84 3.51
CA ALA A 79 -1.66 5.19 3.42
C ALA A 79 -2.21 4.86 4.81
N LEU A 80 -1.43 4.18 5.67
CA LEU A 80 -1.87 3.73 6.98
C LEU A 80 -2.34 4.88 7.89
N VAL A 81 -1.58 5.97 7.95
CA VAL A 81 -1.95 7.14 8.77
C VAL A 81 -3.17 7.85 8.20
N THR A 82 -3.30 7.91 6.87
CA THR A 82 -4.42 8.57 6.20
C THR A 82 -5.72 7.77 6.30
N THR A 83 -5.66 6.43 6.26
CA THR A 83 -6.87 5.58 6.23
C THR A 83 -7.54 5.42 7.59
N LYS A 84 -6.78 5.49 8.68
CA LYS A 84 -7.26 5.02 10.00
C LYS A 84 -8.53 5.71 10.47
N GLU A 85 -8.54 7.04 10.44
CA GLU A 85 -9.69 7.83 10.89
C GLU A 85 -10.90 7.82 9.93
N PRO A 86 -10.74 8.06 8.61
CA PRO A 86 -11.86 8.00 7.69
C PRO A 86 -12.48 6.60 7.61
N LEU A 87 -11.66 5.54 7.66
CA LEU A 87 -12.15 4.16 7.63
C LEU A 87 -12.96 3.82 8.89
N ARG A 88 -12.49 4.25 10.07
CA ARG A 88 -13.23 4.09 11.34
C ARG A 88 -14.61 4.73 11.23
N ASN A 89 -14.68 5.97 10.78
CA ASN A 89 -15.94 6.71 10.66
C ASN A 89 -16.90 6.03 9.66
N GLN A 90 -16.38 5.57 8.52
CA GLN A 90 -17.19 4.91 7.49
C GLN A 90 -17.73 3.55 7.94
N ILE A 91 -16.94 2.77 8.70
CA ILE A 91 -17.40 1.49 9.27
C ILE A 91 -18.54 1.73 10.26
N LEU A 92 -18.41 2.72 11.17
CA LEU A 92 -19.44 3.05 12.15
C LEU A 92 -20.77 3.42 11.47
N VAL A 93 -20.71 4.27 10.44
CA VAL A 93 -21.90 4.68 9.66
C VAL A 93 -22.54 3.48 8.96
N ASN A 94 -21.73 2.62 8.32
CA ASN A 94 -22.23 1.47 7.59
C ASN A 94 -22.87 0.43 8.51
N ILE A 95 -22.26 0.12 9.66
CA ILE A 95 -22.80 -0.85 10.62
C ILE A 95 -24.16 -0.37 11.13
N ARG A 96 -24.28 0.90 11.54
CA ARG A 96 -25.57 1.46 12.00
C ARG A 96 -26.64 1.37 10.91
N SER A 97 -26.31 1.79 9.69
CA SER A 97 -27.25 1.78 8.55
C SER A 97 -27.70 0.35 8.20
N LEU A 98 -26.77 -0.60 8.12
CA LEU A 98 -27.07 -1.98 7.76
C LEU A 98 -27.78 -2.76 8.88
N SER A 99 -27.53 -2.41 10.14
CA SER A 99 -28.24 -3.03 11.27
C SER A 99 -29.73 -2.70 11.23
N ILE A 100 -30.08 -1.44 11.00
CA ILE A 100 -31.47 -1.00 10.84
C ILE A 100 -32.12 -1.69 9.64
N GLN A 101 -31.43 -1.74 8.49
CA GLN A 101 -31.96 -2.37 7.28
C GLN A 101 -32.20 -3.88 7.43
N ASN A 102 -31.39 -4.58 8.24
CA ASN A 102 -31.53 -6.02 8.48
C ASN A 102 -32.48 -6.34 9.65
N GLY A 103 -33.23 -5.35 10.15
CA GLY A 103 -34.27 -5.55 11.16
C GLY A 103 -33.73 -5.80 12.57
N PHE A 104 -32.50 -5.42 12.86
CA PHE A 104 -32.01 -5.39 14.24
C PHE A 104 -32.68 -4.21 14.97
N PRO A 105 -33.40 -4.45 16.08
CA PRO A 105 -33.98 -3.35 16.85
C PRO A 105 -32.86 -2.46 17.41
N GLU A 106 -33.08 -1.15 17.42
CA GLU A 106 -32.11 -0.12 17.84
C GLU A 106 -31.55 -0.36 19.25
N HIS A 107 -32.29 -1.07 20.12
CA HIS A 107 -31.88 -1.40 21.48
C HIS A 107 -31.06 -2.70 21.62
N ASN A 108 -30.92 -3.50 20.56
CA ASN A 108 -30.22 -4.79 20.63
C ASN A 108 -28.71 -4.67 20.38
N VAL A 109 -28.26 -3.61 19.71
CA VAL A 109 -26.85 -3.39 19.37
C VAL A 109 -26.41 -2.11 20.07
N SER A 110 -25.61 -2.25 21.12
CA SER A 110 -25.07 -1.09 21.84
C SER A 110 -24.02 -0.34 21.00
N ASP A 111 -23.88 0.96 21.21
CA ASP A 111 -22.84 1.75 20.54
C ASP A 111 -21.43 1.25 20.93
N GLU A 112 -21.28 0.76 22.16
CA GLU A 112 -20.05 0.16 22.67
C GLU A 112 -19.65 -1.09 21.88
N GLU A 113 -20.60 -1.97 21.55
CA GLU A 113 -20.34 -3.14 20.71
C GLU A 113 -19.90 -2.76 19.29
N ILE A 114 -20.53 -1.75 18.69
CA ILE A 114 -20.18 -1.26 17.34
C ILE A 114 -18.76 -0.69 17.36
N GLN A 115 -18.42 0.10 18.39
CA GLN A 115 -17.09 0.68 18.54
C GLN A 115 -16.03 -0.41 18.76
N GLN A 116 -16.31 -1.42 19.59
CA GLN A 116 -15.39 -2.52 19.83
C GLN A 116 -15.13 -3.33 18.56
N VAL A 117 -16.19 -3.74 17.84
CA VAL A 117 -16.07 -4.50 16.59
C VAL A 117 -15.31 -3.70 15.53
N THR A 118 -15.55 -2.38 15.47
CA THR A 118 -14.81 -1.50 14.56
C THR A 118 -13.34 -1.45 14.94
N ALA A 119 -13.01 -1.26 16.22
CA ALA A 119 -11.63 -1.25 16.70
C ALA A 119 -10.89 -2.56 16.40
N ASP A 120 -11.55 -3.70 16.64
CA ASP A 120 -10.98 -5.04 16.42
C ASP A 120 -10.61 -5.31 14.95
N ASN A 121 -11.31 -4.67 14.01
CA ASN A 121 -11.14 -4.91 12.57
C ASN A 121 -10.47 -3.76 11.82
N LEU A 122 -10.29 -2.61 12.46
CA LEU A 122 -9.75 -1.40 11.82
C LEU A 122 -8.32 -1.62 11.31
N ASP A 123 -7.45 -2.22 12.12
CA ASP A 123 -6.05 -2.41 11.76
C ASP A 123 -5.90 -3.38 10.58
N VAL A 124 -6.70 -4.46 10.55
CA VAL A 124 -6.73 -5.41 9.43
C VAL A 124 -7.21 -4.73 8.16
N ALA A 125 -8.26 -3.92 8.24
CA ALA A 125 -8.78 -3.19 7.09
C ALA A 125 -7.79 -2.14 6.56
N CYS A 126 -7.05 -1.46 7.45
CA CYS A 126 -5.98 -0.55 7.07
C CYS A 126 -4.83 -1.28 6.36
N GLN A 127 -4.41 -2.44 6.86
CA GLN A 127 -3.34 -3.26 6.24
C GLN A 127 -3.69 -3.67 4.80
N VAL A 128 -4.97 -3.92 4.51
CA VAL A 128 -5.41 -4.21 3.13
C VAL A 128 -5.17 -3.01 2.21
N ILE A 129 -5.55 -1.81 2.64
CA ILE A 129 -5.34 -0.59 1.85
C ILE A 129 -3.85 -0.27 1.71
N GLU A 130 -3.09 -0.43 2.80
CA GLU A 130 -1.63 -0.27 2.82
C GLU A 130 -0.95 -1.20 1.81
N LYS A 131 -1.34 -2.48 1.78
CA LYS A 131 -0.80 -3.45 0.84
C LYS A 131 -1.07 -3.04 -0.61
N VAL A 132 -2.29 -2.62 -0.91
CA VAL A 132 -2.64 -2.16 -2.27
C VAL A 132 -1.85 -0.90 -2.65
N ALA A 133 -1.65 0.03 -1.71
CA ALA A 133 -0.84 1.22 -1.94
C ALA A 133 0.62 0.87 -2.22
N THR A 134 1.22 -0.02 -1.42
CA THR A 134 2.62 -0.44 -1.59
C THR A 134 2.85 -1.21 -2.87
N ASP A 135 1.98 -2.15 -3.23
CA ASP A 135 2.08 -2.91 -4.49
C ASP A 135 1.98 -1.98 -5.71
N LYS A 136 1.03 -1.03 -5.70
CA LYS A 136 0.90 -0.03 -6.77
C LYS A 136 2.13 0.90 -6.84
N ALA A 137 2.67 1.32 -5.70
CA ALA A 137 3.82 2.22 -5.65
C ALA A 137 5.10 1.63 -6.27
N ILE A 138 5.31 0.31 -6.13
CA ILE A 138 6.45 -0.39 -6.74
C ILE A 138 6.39 -0.28 -8.28
N LEU A 139 5.20 -0.50 -8.84
CA LEU A 139 5.01 -0.42 -10.29
C LEU A 139 5.24 1.00 -10.81
N GLU A 140 4.75 2.01 -10.08
CA GLU A 140 4.94 3.41 -10.46
C GLU A 140 6.40 3.88 -10.36
N ILE A 141 7.15 3.44 -9.33
CA ILE A 141 8.55 3.84 -9.20
C ILE A 141 9.43 3.21 -10.28
N ASP A 142 9.16 1.95 -10.67
CA ASP A 142 9.88 1.29 -11.77
C ASP A 142 9.69 2.05 -13.08
N ASN A 143 8.45 2.47 -13.38
CA ASN A 143 8.16 3.31 -14.54
C ASN A 143 8.85 4.68 -14.46
N SER A 144 8.87 5.28 -13.27
CA SER A 144 9.43 6.61 -13.04
C SER A 144 10.97 6.66 -13.13
N LEU A 145 11.62 5.52 -12.87
CA LEU A 145 13.08 5.36 -12.92
C LEU A 145 13.58 4.61 -14.16
N ALA A 146 12.69 4.17 -15.06
CA ALA A 146 13.04 3.39 -16.25
C ALA A 146 14.19 4.00 -17.06
N SER A 147 14.14 5.30 -17.35
CA SER A 147 15.20 6.00 -18.09
C SER A 147 16.54 6.03 -17.35
N ALA A 148 16.51 6.07 -16.01
CA ALA A 148 17.70 6.07 -15.17
C ALA A 148 18.33 4.67 -15.08
N TYR A 149 17.52 3.61 -15.14
CA TYR A 149 18.00 2.24 -15.27
C TYR A 149 18.63 2.02 -16.65
N GLU A 150 17.93 2.39 -17.73
CA GLU A 150 18.44 2.25 -19.10
C GLU A 150 19.75 3.01 -19.34
N ALA A 151 19.90 4.22 -18.77
CA ALA A 151 21.14 4.97 -18.84
C ALA A 151 22.32 4.17 -18.23
N ARG A 152 22.11 3.55 -17.07
CA ARG A 152 23.12 2.73 -16.39
C ARG A 152 23.43 1.45 -17.17
N ARG A 153 22.41 0.78 -17.70
CA ARG A 153 22.60 -0.42 -18.53
C ARG A 153 23.45 -0.13 -19.77
N ARG A 154 23.13 0.94 -20.50
CA ARG A 154 23.92 1.37 -21.67
C ARG A 154 25.36 1.70 -21.32
N HIS A 155 25.59 2.41 -20.22
CA HIS A 155 26.95 2.73 -19.77
C HIS A 155 27.77 1.47 -19.44
N ARG A 156 27.14 0.45 -18.84
CA ARG A 156 27.78 -0.84 -18.57
C ARG A 156 28.15 -1.58 -19.86
N GLU A 157 27.20 -1.71 -20.78
CA GLU A 157 27.42 -2.40 -22.06
C GLU A 157 28.56 -1.77 -22.86
N VAL A 158 28.60 -0.43 -22.94
CA VAL A 158 29.67 0.30 -23.62
C VAL A 158 31.02 0.09 -22.94
N SER A 159 31.06 0.10 -21.60
CA SER A 159 32.29 -0.18 -20.84
C SER A 159 32.80 -1.59 -21.13
N ASP A 160 31.94 -2.60 -21.03
CA ASP A 160 32.31 -4.00 -21.25
C ASP A 160 32.80 -4.24 -22.70
N LEU A 161 32.13 -3.64 -23.69
CA LEU A 161 32.55 -3.66 -25.09
C LEU A 161 33.91 -2.98 -25.32
N ALA A 162 34.21 -1.90 -24.60
CA ALA A 162 35.51 -1.24 -24.69
C ALA A 162 36.63 -2.11 -24.11
N TYR A 163 36.37 -2.81 -23.00
CA TYR A 163 37.33 -3.76 -22.42
C TYR A 163 37.63 -4.94 -23.35
N LEU A 164 36.60 -5.54 -23.97
CA LEU A 164 36.77 -6.63 -24.94
C LEU A 164 37.63 -6.22 -26.13
N LYS A 165 37.37 -5.03 -26.71
CA LYS A 165 38.17 -4.52 -27.84
C LYS A 165 39.64 -4.29 -27.47
N LEU A 166 39.94 -3.85 -26.26
CA LEU A 166 41.32 -3.67 -25.81
C LEU A 166 42.08 -5.00 -25.71
N ILE A 167 41.40 -6.07 -25.29
CA ILE A 167 41.98 -7.41 -25.21
C ILE A 167 42.25 -7.95 -26.62
N ASP A 168 41.29 -7.82 -27.55
CA ASP A 168 41.47 -8.25 -28.94
C ASP A 168 42.64 -7.49 -29.61
N THR A 169 42.73 -6.17 -29.38
CA THR A 169 43.84 -5.35 -29.95
C THR A 169 45.21 -5.71 -29.39
N GLN A 170 45.29 -6.27 -28.17
CA GLN A 170 46.54 -6.74 -27.56
C GLN A 170 46.89 -8.18 -27.96
N ALA A 171 45.94 -8.98 -28.45
CA ALA A 171 46.15 -10.35 -28.92
C ALA A 171 46.61 -10.42 -30.39
N ASP A 172 46.36 -9.37 -31.17
CA ASP A 172 46.75 -9.24 -32.58
C ASP A 172 48.15 -8.61 -32.81
N VAL A 173 48.99 -8.53 -31.76
CA VAL A 173 50.39 -8.04 -31.80
C VAL A 173 51.35 -9.12 -31.32
#